data_AF-K2S3S6-F1
#
_entry.id   AF-K2S3S6-F1
#
_cell.length_a   1.000
_cell.length_b   1.000
_cell.length_c   1.000
_cell.angle_alpha   90.00
_cell.angle_beta   90.00
_cell.angle_gamma   90.00
#
_symmetry.space_group_name_H-M   'P 1'
#
loop_
_entity.id
_entity.type
_entity.pdbx_description
1 polymer ?
#
loop_
_entity_poly.entity_id
_entity_poly.type
_entity_poly.pdbx_seq_one_letter_code
_entity_poly.pdbx_strand_id
1 'polypeptide(L)'
;MPKWGIHERRSCHLNEPREVEDIDFPGDLDEYYHKQLEAEAVDCYIFAYKYEIRLFMNDLFDSILEMNPFSNVVPSYSVVLKVWKELPATSHLRKYLIELFARVWTHKTDVGCLEELILRKLVSSEFWLSILMQRSEHGELDDYPPWEENLCQYHDHDEYDPETCYWQLINGGHGYCTGSSDSCSDSEMEDYEADFIDDDEVESNTVDNADTQPIEGTQESLSPSSNKNSSIGRRSSSGTVAF
;
A
#
# COMPACT_ATOMS: atom_id res chain seq x y z
N MET A 1 16.93 10.80 -3.25
CA MET A 1 16.65 9.49 -3.87
C MET A 1 15.98 9.67 -5.24
N PRO A 2 16.02 8.68 -6.15
CA PRO A 2 15.19 8.70 -7.36
C PRO A 2 13.70 8.79 -7.00
N LYS A 3 12.87 9.32 -7.92
CA LYS A 3 11.42 9.37 -7.73
C LYS A 3 10.81 8.04 -8.13
N TRP A 4 10.44 7.22 -7.15
CA TRP A 4 9.73 5.96 -7.38
C TRP A 4 8.23 6.18 -7.60
N GLY A 5 7.59 5.19 -8.23
CA GLY A 5 6.14 5.17 -8.38
C GLY A 5 5.46 4.90 -7.03
N ILE A 6 4.24 5.39 -6.87
CA ILE A 6 3.41 5.16 -5.68
C ILE A 6 2.24 4.24 -6.04
N HIS A 7 1.81 3.42 -5.09
CA HIS A 7 0.60 2.62 -5.22
C HIS A 7 -0.60 3.55 -5.34
N GLU A 8 -1.32 3.43 -6.44
CA GLU A 8 -2.68 3.94 -6.52
C GLU A 8 -3.57 3.07 -5.63
N ARG A 9 -4.60 3.69 -5.02
CA ARG A 9 -5.59 2.95 -4.23
C ARG A 9 -6.19 1.86 -5.12
N ARG A 10 -5.89 0.59 -4.83
CA ARG A 10 -6.41 -0.53 -5.64
C ARG A 10 -7.94 -0.42 -5.71
N SER A 11 -8.47 -0.16 -6.90
CA SER A 11 -9.89 -0.37 -7.17
C SER A 11 -10.10 -1.88 -7.25
N CYS A 12 -10.28 -2.53 -6.10
CA CYS A 12 -10.58 -3.97 -5.99
C CYS A 12 -12.03 -4.31 -6.44
N HIS A 13 -12.61 -3.47 -7.30
CA HIS A 13 -13.92 -3.69 -7.88
C HIS A 13 -13.77 -4.50 -9.18
N LEU A 14 -14.46 -5.66 -9.22
CA LEU A 14 -15.02 -6.30 -10.43
C LEU A 14 -14.29 -7.50 -11.07
N ASN A 15 -13.46 -8.27 -10.35
CA ASN A 15 -13.03 -9.57 -10.87
C ASN A 15 -13.73 -10.72 -10.13
N GLU A 16 -14.30 -11.65 -10.90
CA GLU A 16 -14.90 -12.87 -10.36
C GLU A 16 -13.84 -13.70 -9.60
N PRO A 17 -14.22 -14.38 -8.50
CA PRO A 17 -13.33 -15.31 -7.82
C PRO A 17 -12.77 -16.33 -8.81
N ARG A 18 -11.44 -16.45 -8.88
CA ARG A 18 -10.77 -17.48 -9.68
C ARG A 18 -10.21 -18.55 -8.75
N GLU A 19 -10.58 -19.80 -9.00
CA GLU A 19 -9.96 -20.94 -8.33
C GLU A 19 -8.61 -21.25 -9.01
N VAL A 20 -7.61 -21.63 -8.19
CA VAL A 20 -6.25 -21.94 -8.66
C VAL A 20 -6.02 -23.43 -8.47
N GLU A 21 -6.21 -24.21 -9.54
CA GLU A 21 -6.07 -25.67 -9.51
C GLU A 21 -4.59 -26.11 -9.43
N ASP A 22 -3.67 -25.43 -10.12
CA ASP A 22 -2.23 -25.80 -10.17
C ASP A 22 -1.28 -24.66 -9.72
N ILE A 23 -0.07 -25.03 -9.28
CA ILE A 23 0.98 -24.10 -8.76
C ILE A 23 1.82 -23.50 -9.91
N ASP A 24 1.55 -23.86 -11.15
CA ASP A 24 2.33 -23.39 -12.29
C ASP A 24 2.12 -21.88 -12.49
N PHE A 25 3.09 -21.11 -11.98
CA PHE A 25 3.11 -19.67 -12.18
C PHE A 25 3.24 -19.40 -13.69
N PRO A 26 2.32 -18.64 -14.29
CA PRO A 26 2.18 -18.55 -15.74
C PRO A 26 3.31 -17.78 -16.45
N GLY A 27 4.33 -17.33 -15.71
CA GLY A 27 5.44 -16.53 -16.23
C GLY A 27 6.75 -16.76 -15.49
N ASP A 28 7.72 -15.87 -15.72
CA ASP A 28 8.95 -15.83 -14.93
C ASP A 28 8.71 -15.05 -13.63
N LEU A 29 8.98 -15.68 -12.49
CA LEU A 29 8.83 -15.07 -11.17
C LEU A 29 9.72 -13.83 -11.02
N ASP A 30 10.94 -13.88 -11.57
CA ASP A 30 11.88 -12.77 -11.49
C ASP A 30 11.40 -11.60 -12.35
N GLU A 31 10.92 -11.87 -13.56
CA GLU A 31 10.31 -10.83 -14.41
C GLU A 31 9.06 -10.22 -13.74
N TYR A 32 8.26 -11.03 -13.07
CA TYR A 32 7.08 -10.54 -12.33
C TYR A 32 7.46 -9.69 -11.12
N TYR A 33 8.50 -10.08 -10.38
CA TYR A 33 9.07 -9.30 -9.29
C TYR A 33 9.54 -7.93 -9.77
N HIS A 34 10.29 -7.85 -10.88
CA HIS A 34 10.79 -6.58 -11.40
C HIS A 34 9.70 -5.64 -11.97
N LYS A 35 8.45 -6.12 -12.10
CA LYS A 35 7.30 -5.27 -12.44
C LYS A 35 6.68 -4.57 -11.22
N GLN A 36 7.04 -4.98 -10.00
CA GLN A 36 6.52 -4.37 -8.77
C GLN A 36 7.18 -3.01 -8.53
N LEU A 37 6.42 -2.08 -7.94
CA LEU A 37 6.90 -0.71 -7.68
C LEU A 37 8.09 -0.70 -6.73
N GLU A 38 8.06 -1.56 -5.72
CA GLU A 38 9.06 -1.64 -4.67
C GLU A 38 10.32 -2.41 -5.09
N ALA A 39 10.32 -3.07 -6.25
CA ALA A 39 11.36 -4.05 -6.61
C ALA A 39 12.77 -3.44 -6.59
N GLU A 40 12.95 -2.27 -7.21
CA GLU A 40 14.26 -1.60 -7.25
C GLU A 40 14.72 -1.17 -5.85
N ALA A 41 13.83 -0.57 -5.05
CA ALA A 41 14.17 -0.14 -3.70
C ALA A 41 14.48 -1.33 -2.78
N VAL A 42 13.76 -2.44 -2.93
CA VAL A 42 14.01 -3.69 -2.19
C VAL A 42 15.35 -4.31 -2.58
N ASP A 43 15.70 -4.35 -3.87
CA ASP A 43 17.01 -4.84 -4.31
C ASP A 43 18.15 -3.96 -3.78
N CYS A 44 17.97 -2.63 -3.81
CA CYS A 44 18.90 -1.70 -3.17
C CYS A 44 18.97 -1.91 -1.64
N TYR A 45 17.86 -2.23 -0.98
CA TYR A 45 17.83 -2.44 0.46
C TYR A 45 18.57 -3.72 0.83
N ILE A 46 18.37 -4.81 0.08
CA ILE A 46 19.10 -6.06 0.24
C ILE A 46 20.60 -5.84 0.03
N PHE A 47 20.98 -5.05 -0.97
CA PHE A 47 22.36 -4.65 -1.18
C PHE A 47 22.89 -3.87 0.04
N ALA A 48 22.20 -2.82 0.48
CA ALA A 48 22.61 -2.01 1.62
C ALA A 48 22.76 -2.84 2.89
N TYR A 49 21.84 -3.79 3.13
CA TYR A 49 21.89 -4.73 4.24
C TYR A 49 23.13 -5.62 4.19
N LYS A 50 23.43 -6.21 3.03
CA LYS A 50 24.58 -7.10 2.84
C LYS A 50 25.93 -6.40 3.07
N TYR A 51 26.00 -5.10 2.78
CA TYR A 51 27.19 -4.28 2.96
C TYR A 51 27.14 -3.38 4.21
N GLU A 52 26.15 -3.58 5.08
CA GLU A 52 25.98 -2.86 6.35
C GLU A 52 25.97 -1.33 6.19
N ILE A 53 25.37 -0.83 5.10
CA ILE A 53 25.27 0.60 4.79
C ILE A 53 24.02 1.18 5.47
N ARG A 54 24.11 1.38 6.80
CA ARG A 54 22.99 1.77 7.67
C ARG A 54 22.14 2.93 7.16
N LEU A 55 22.75 4.08 6.87
CA LEU A 55 22.01 5.26 6.41
C LEU A 55 21.25 5.00 5.11
N PHE A 56 21.85 4.22 4.21
CA PHE A 56 21.20 3.86 2.96
C PHE A 56 20.03 2.89 3.18
N MET A 57 20.13 1.96 4.13
CA MET A 57 19.00 1.10 4.52
C MET A 57 17.82 1.94 5.02
N ASN A 58 18.08 2.93 5.89
CA ASN A 58 17.04 3.79 6.44
C ASN A 58 16.40 4.65 5.33
N ASP A 59 17.20 5.30 4.49
CA ASP A 59 16.68 6.08 3.35
C ASP A 59 15.82 5.22 2.40
N LEU A 60 16.24 3.99 2.14
CA LEU A 60 15.49 3.05 1.29
C LEU A 60 14.21 2.55 1.95
N PHE A 61 14.21 2.38 3.27
CA PHE A 61 13.01 2.02 4.01
C PHE A 61 11.96 3.14 3.93
N ASP A 62 12.37 4.38 4.19
CA ASP A 62 11.51 5.57 4.03
C ASP A 62 10.94 5.64 2.61
N SER A 63 11.78 5.34 1.62
CA SER A 63 11.36 5.32 0.23
C SER A 63 10.32 4.25 -0.08
N ILE A 64 10.48 3.03 0.47
CA ILE A 64 9.49 1.94 0.34
C ILE A 64 8.17 2.33 1.00
N LEU A 65 8.24 3.00 2.15
CA LEU A 65 7.07 3.52 2.86
C LEU A 65 6.30 4.53 2.01
N GLU A 66 7.00 5.50 1.40
CA GLU A 66 6.41 6.52 0.54
C GLU A 66 5.70 5.93 -0.70
N MET A 67 6.09 4.73 -1.16
CA MET A 67 5.40 4.03 -2.23
C MET A 67 4.02 3.51 -1.82
N ASN A 68 3.69 3.45 -0.53
CA ASN A 68 2.38 3.04 -0.02
C ASN A 68 1.73 4.15 0.83
N PRO A 69 1.42 5.33 0.23
CA PRO A 69 1.03 6.52 0.97
C PRO A 69 -0.34 6.40 1.64
N PHE A 70 -1.16 5.43 1.22
CA PHE A 70 -2.51 5.21 1.74
C PHE A 70 -2.59 4.08 2.76
N SER A 71 -1.47 3.41 3.04
CA SER A 71 -1.38 2.43 4.12
C SER A 71 -2.33 1.24 3.99
N ASN A 72 -2.96 1.06 2.83
CA ASN A 72 -4.07 0.15 2.63
C ASN A 72 -3.80 -0.84 1.49
N VAL A 73 -2.58 -0.83 0.95
CA VAL A 73 -2.14 -1.76 -0.09
C VAL A 73 -1.11 -2.72 0.51
N VAL A 74 -1.33 -4.01 0.34
CA VAL A 74 -0.31 -5.02 0.62
C VAL A 74 0.64 -5.12 -0.58
N PRO A 75 1.96 -5.18 -0.35
CA PRO A 75 2.93 -5.49 -1.40
C PRO A 75 2.63 -6.83 -2.06
N SER A 76 3.11 -7.02 -3.28
CA SER A 76 3.02 -8.31 -3.98
C SER A 76 3.71 -9.43 -3.19
N TYR A 77 3.16 -10.65 -3.24
CA TYR A 77 3.82 -11.83 -2.69
C TYR A 77 5.19 -12.10 -3.33
N SER A 78 5.44 -11.63 -4.56
CA SER A 78 6.77 -11.72 -5.18
C SER A 78 7.83 -10.92 -4.40
N VAL A 79 7.47 -9.75 -3.88
CA VAL A 79 8.32 -8.92 -3.01
C VAL A 79 8.55 -9.63 -1.68
N VAL A 80 7.48 -10.17 -1.09
CA VAL A 80 7.57 -10.96 0.15
C VAL A 80 8.53 -12.13 -0.03
N LEU A 81 8.39 -12.92 -1.10
CA LEU A 81 9.24 -14.06 -1.40
C LEU A 81 10.71 -13.66 -1.56
N LYS A 82 10.99 -12.54 -2.24
CA LYS A 82 12.36 -12.01 -2.37
C LYS A 82 12.95 -11.67 -1.01
N VAL A 83 12.24 -10.88 -0.21
CA VAL A 83 12.67 -10.47 1.14
C VAL A 83 12.83 -11.69 2.08
N TRP A 84 11.94 -12.67 1.96
CA TRP A 84 11.98 -13.90 2.76
C TRP A 84 13.09 -14.87 2.34
N LYS A 85 13.70 -14.66 1.18
CA LYS A 85 14.84 -15.44 0.72
C LYS A 85 16.17 -14.77 1.09
N GLU A 86 16.25 -13.45 0.97
CA GLU A 86 17.52 -12.73 0.96
C GLU A 86 17.89 -12.07 2.31
N LEU A 87 16.91 -11.70 3.15
CA LEU A 87 17.16 -11.03 4.44
C LEU A 87 17.02 -12.01 5.61
N PRO A 88 17.59 -11.80 6.80
CA PRO A 88 17.29 -12.63 7.97
C PRO A 88 16.01 -12.16 8.68
N ALA A 89 15.46 -13.01 9.56
CA ALA A 89 14.26 -12.71 10.35
C ALA A 89 14.37 -11.45 11.23
N THR A 90 15.59 -11.04 11.58
CA THR A 90 15.88 -9.82 12.34
C THR A 90 15.86 -8.54 11.50
N SER A 91 15.70 -8.63 10.18
CA SER A 91 15.66 -7.46 9.31
C SER A 91 14.41 -6.61 9.56
N HIS A 92 14.60 -5.31 9.68
CA HIS A 92 13.52 -4.34 9.82
C HIS A 92 12.50 -4.39 8.67
N LEU A 93 12.95 -4.61 7.43
CA LEU A 93 12.05 -4.76 6.29
C LEU A 93 11.16 -6.01 6.40
N ARG A 94 11.69 -7.12 6.94
CA ARG A 94 10.85 -8.31 7.21
C ARG A 94 9.80 -8.02 8.28
N LYS A 95 10.20 -7.38 9.38
CA LYS A 95 9.29 -6.96 10.46
C LYS A 95 8.15 -6.10 9.90
N TYR A 96 8.49 -5.07 9.11
CA TYR A 96 7.53 -4.20 8.43
C TYR A 96 6.53 -4.97 7.57
N LEU A 97 7.00 -5.90 6.72
CA LEU A 97 6.10 -6.67 5.85
C LEU A 97 5.14 -7.55 6.66
N ILE A 98 5.60 -8.17 7.75
CA ILE A 98 4.72 -8.97 8.63
C ILE A 98 3.63 -8.09 9.23
N GLU A 99 4.00 -6.94 9.79
CA GLU A 99 3.05 -6.03 10.46
C GLU A 99 2.07 -5.42 9.45
N LEU A 100 2.54 -5.00 8.27
CA LEU A 100 1.68 -4.49 7.21
C LEU A 100 0.68 -5.54 6.73
N PHE A 101 1.11 -6.79 6.49
CA PHE A 101 0.20 -7.87 6.13
C PHE A 101 -0.75 -8.22 7.29
N ALA A 102 -0.27 -8.21 8.53
CA ALA A 102 -1.13 -8.48 9.69
C ALA A 102 -2.31 -7.50 9.75
N ARG A 103 -2.09 -6.22 9.44
CA ARG A 103 -3.17 -5.20 9.47
C ARG A 103 -4.01 -5.17 8.20
N VAL A 104 -3.37 -5.17 7.03
CA VAL A 104 -4.03 -4.77 5.77
C VAL A 104 -4.49 -5.97 4.95
N TRP A 105 -3.86 -7.14 5.10
CA TRP A 105 -4.21 -8.29 4.28
C TRP A 105 -5.61 -8.82 4.62
N THR A 106 -6.47 -8.98 3.62
CA THR A 106 -7.75 -9.68 3.78
C THR A 106 -7.88 -10.70 2.65
N HIS A 107 -8.80 -11.67 2.82
CA HIS A 107 -9.12 -12.56 1.71
C HIS A 107 -9.52 -11.78 0.45
N LYS A 108 -10.20 -10.62 0.60
CA LYS A 108 -10.61 -9.77 -0.53
C LYS A 108 -9.42 -9.14 -1.26
N THR A 109 -8.29 -8.95 -0.59
CA THR A 109 -7.09 -8.37 -1.18
C THR A 109 -6.48 -9.26 -2.27
N ASP A 110 -6.68 -10.58 -2.17
CA ASP A 110 -6.19 -11.56 -3.15
C ASP A 110 -7.22 -11.87 -4.26
N VAL A 111 -8.49 -11.44 -4.11
CA VAL A 111 -9.57 -11.83 -5.04
C VAL A 111 -9.32 -11.23 -6.43
N GLY A 112 -9.35 -12.09 -7.45
CA GLY A 112 -9.28 -11.68 -8.84
C GLY A 112 -7.86 -11.46 -9.38
N CYS A 113 -6.81 -11.72 -8.57
CA CYS A 113 -5.43 -11.71 -9.02
C CYS A 113 -4.84 -13.13 -8.98
N LEU A 114 -4.84 -13.80 -10.14
CA LEU A 114 -4.43 -15.21 -10.25
C LEU A 114 -2.96 -15.40 -9.87
N GLU A 115 -2.10 -14.51 -10.34
CA GLU A 115 -0.67 -14.51 -10.09
C GLU A 115 -0.38 -14.44 -8.59
N GLU A 116 -0.98 -13.48 -7.88
CA GLU A 116 -0.82 -13.33 -6.43
C GLU A 116 -1.35 -14.55 -5.67
N LEU A 117 -2.48 -15.14 -6.09
CA LEU A 117 -3.00 -16.37 -5.48
C LEU A 117 -2.05 -17.57 -5.66
N ILE A 118 -1.36 -17.69 -6.80
CA ILE A 118 -0.34 -18.72 -7.02
C ILE A 118 0.87 -18.45 -6.12
N LEU A 119 1.38 -17.21 -6.11
CA LEU A 119 2.54 -16.83 -5.31
C LEU A 119 2.30 -17.02 -3.81
N ARG A 120 1.08 -16.77 -3.34
CA ARG A 120 0.67 -17.02 -1.96
C ARG A 120 0.96 -18.46 -1.51
N LYS A 121 0.80 -19.44 -2.40
CA LYS A 121 1.08 -20.86 -2.11
C LYS A 121 2.58 -21.15 -1.95
N LEU A 122 3.44 -20.29 -2.51
CA LEU A 122 4.91 -20.40 -2.41
C LEU A 122 5.45 -19.78 -1.12
N VAL A 123 4.67 -18.92 -0.47
CA VAL A 123 5.09 -18.25 0.77
C VAL A 123 5.13 -19.26 1.92
N SER A 124 6.23 -19.25 2.67
CA SER A 124 6.45 -20.16 3.80
C SER A 124 5.33 -20.09 4.83
N SER A 125 4.99 -21.22 5.44
CA SER A 125 4.07 -21.27 6.59
C SER A 125 4.56 -20.41 7.75
N GLU A 126 5.88 -20.21 7.90
CA GLU A 126 6.46 -19.34 8.92
C GLU A 126 5.98 -17.90 8.78
N PHE A 127 5.90 -17.36 7.56
CA PHE A 127 5.36 -16.02 7.31
C PHE A 127 3.91 -15.92 7.76
N TRP A 128 3.09 -16.90 7.39
CA TRP A 128 1.67 -16.93 7.76
C TRP A 128 1.47 -17.08 9.26
N LEU A 129 2.28 -17.90 9.93
CA LEU A 129 2.24 -18.03 11.39
C LEU A 129 2.58 -16.69 12.07
N SER A 130 3.60 -15.97 11.60
CA SER A 130 3.94 -14.65 12.15
C SER A 130 2.78 -13.65 12.03
N ILE A 131 2.08 -13.64 10.89
CA ILE A 131 0.88 -12.82 10.68
C ILE A 131 -0.25 -13.20 11.64
N LEU A 132 -0.53 -14.50 11.78
CA LEU A 132 -1.60 -14.99 12.64
C LEU A 132 -1.32 -14.72 14.12
N MET A 133 -0.07 -14.86 14.55
CA MET A 133 0.35 -14.52 15.91
C MET A 133 0.14 -13.03 16.20
N GLN A 134 0.59 -12.15 15.32
CA GLN A 134 0.37 -10.71 15.43
C GLN A 134 -1.12 -10.34 15.55
N ARG A 135 -1.98 -10.94 14.71
CA ARG A 135 -3.43 -10.76 14.82
C ARG A 135 -4.02 -11.26 16.13
N SER A 136 -3.49 -12.37 16.65
CA SER A 136 -3.98 -12.93 17.92
C SER A 136 -3.59 -12.09 19.13
N GLU A 137 -2.42 -11.45 19.09
CA GLU A 137 -1.88 -10.63 20.17
C GLU A 137 -2.57 -9.25 20.23
N HIS A 138 -2.89 -8.68 19.08
CA HIS A 138 -3.43 -7.32 19.00
C HIS A 138 -4.96 -7.25 18.79
N GLY A 139 -5.65 -8.36 18.54
CA GLY A 139 -7.10 -8.39 18.32
C GLY A 139 -7.52 -7.99 16.90
N GLU A 140 -8.71 -7.39 16.75
CA GLU A 140 -9.02 -6.62 15.53
C GLU A 140 -8.02 -5.46 15.47
N LEU A 141 -6.95 -5.65 14.70
CA LEU A 141 -5.96 -4.61 14.44
C LEU A 141 -6.70 -3.41 13.83
N ASP A 142 -6.62 -2.27 14.51
CA ASP A 142 -7.22 -1.01 14.06
C ASP A 142 -6.80 -0.70 12.60
N ASP A 143 -7.69 -0.03 11.86
CA ASP A 143 -7.55 0.30 10.43
C ASP A 143 -6.41 1.30 10.11
N TYR A 144 -5.42 1.47 10.99
CA TYR A 144 -4.28 2.34 10.80
C TYR A 144 -2.95 1.58 10.59
N PRO A 145 -2.06 2.09 9.72
CA PRO A 145 -0.76 1.49 9.43
C PRO A 145 0.14 1.31 10.67
N PRO A 146 1.03 0.30 10.66
CA PRO A 146 1.90 0.03 11.79
C PRO A 146 2.96 1.12 12.06
N TRP A 147 3.24 1.97 11.06
CA TRP A 147 4.16 3.09 11.22
C TRP A 147 3.56 4.34 11.88
N GLU A 148 2.23 4.44 12.01
CA GLU A 148 1.59 5.52 12.77
C GLU A 148 1.81 5.40 14.29
N GLU A 149 2.38 4.30 14.77
CA GLU A 149 2.77 4.16 16.18
C GLU A 149 4.23 4.58 16.38
N ASN A 150 5.13 4.01 15.57
CA ASN A 150 6.56 4.24 15.71
C ASN A 150 7.33 3.88 14.44
N LEU A 151 7.55 4.84 13.54
CA LEU A 151 8.39 4.65 12.33
C LEU A 151 9.82 4.22 12.65
N CYS A 152 10.39 4.75 13.74
CA CYS A 152 11.76 4.46 14.14
C CYS A 152 11.97 2.96 14.39
N GLN A 153 10.93 2.19 14.72
CA GLN A 153 11.10 0.75 14.96
C GLN A 153 11.54 -0.06 13.73
N TYR A 154 11.52 0.54 12.54
CA TYR A 154 12.01 -0.08 11.30
C TYR A 154 13.33 0.50 10.82
N HIS A 155 13.90 1.44 11.56
CA HIS A 155 15.20 2.02 11.26
C HIS A 155 16.28 1.41 12.16
N ASP A 156 17.46 1.27 11.58
CA ASP A 156 18.63 0.84 12.31
C ASP A 156 19.31 2.06 12.95
N HIS A 157 19.46 2.01 14.27
CA HIS A 157 19.98 3.09 15.10
C HIS A 157 21.28 2.68 15.75
N ASP A 158 22.24 3.60 15.74
CA ASP A 158 23.43 3.47 16.55
C ASP A 158 23.16 4.15 17.91
N GLU A 159 23.53 3.47 19.01
CA GLU A 159 23.42 4.03 20.37
C GLU A 159 24.23 5.32 20.53
N TYR A 160 25.25 5.51 19.70
CA TYR A 160 26.15 6.66 19.75
C TYR A 160 25.72 7.83 18.86
N ASP A 161 24.69 7.66 18.02
CA ASP A 161 24.28 8.70 17.07
C ASP A 161 22.75 8.73 16.84
N PRO A 162 21.96 9.09 17.87
CA PRO A 162 20.51 9.19 17.80
C PRO A 162 20.03 10.35 16.90
N GLU A 163 20.93 11.21 16.45
CA GLU A 163 20.60 12.34 15.56
C GLU A 163 20.61 11.91 14.08
N THR A 164 21.08 10.71 13.75
CA THR A 164 21.14 10.26 12.34
C THR A 164 19.81 9.78 11.76
N CYS A 165 18.83 9.47 12.60
CA CYS A 165 17.50 9.12 12.12
C CYS A 165 16.63 10.37 12.06
N TYR A 166 16.22 10.75 10.85
CA TYR A 166 15.30 11.86 10.59
C TYR A 166 14.06 11.81 11.49
N TRP A 167 13.49 10.62 11.71
CA TRP A 167 12.30 10.44 12.56
C TRP A 167 12.58 10.51 14.06
N GLN A 168 13.82 10.25 14.52
CA GLN A 168 14.21 10.53 15.90
C GLN A 168 14.32 12.05 16.15
N LEU A 169 14.81 12.80 15.16
CA LEU A 169 14.98 14.26 15.26
C LEU A 169 13.66 15.04 15.31
N ILE A 170 12.66 14.63 14.53
CA ILE A 170 11.44 15.45 14.38
C ILE A 170 10.50 15.36 15.59
N ASN A 171 10.53 14.24 16.32
CA ASN A 171 9.64 14.02 17.47
C ASN A 171 10.39 13.82 18.80
N GLY A 172 11.66 14.21 18.89
CA GLY A 172 12.48 14.09 20.11
C GLY A 172 12.69 12.64 20.56
N GLY A 173 12.70 11.68 19.63
CA GLY A 173 12.88 10.26 19.89
C GLY A 173 11.64 9.53 20.46
N HIS A 174 10.56 10.25 20.73
CA HIS A 174 9.25 9.65 20.97
C HIS A 174 8.60 9.47 19.60
N GLY A 175 8.19 8.25 19.22
CA GLY A 175 7.48 8.04 17.97
C GLY A 175 6.19 8.87 17.89
N TYR A 176 5.32 8.57 16.92
CA TYR A 176 3.92 8.97 17.03
C TYR A 176 3.28 8.16 18.17
N CYS A 177 3.70 8.43 19.41
CA CYS A 177 2.98 7.96 20.57
C CYS A 177 1.62 8.64 20.49
N THR A 178 0.62 7.90 20.01
CA THR A 178 -0.79 8.08 20.34
C THR A 178 -0.92 7.90 21.85
N GLY A 179 -0.38 8.88 22.58
CA GLY A 179 -0.43 8.95 24.03
C GLY A 179 -1.87 9.20 24.45
N SER A 180 -2.63 8.12 24.58
CA SER A 180 -3.63 8.02 25.64
C SER A 180 -2.91 7.96 26.99
N SER A 181 -2.19 9.04 27.30
CA SER A 181 -1.67 9.31 28.63
C SER A 181 -2.17 10.70 29.00
N ASP A 182 -3.27 10.68 29.74
CA ASP A 182 -3.85 11.79 30.47
C ASP A 182 -2.78 12.56 31.27
N SER A 183 -2.18 13.59 30.67
CA SER A 183 -1.63 14.73 31.43
C SER A 183 -1.37 15.93 30.50
N CYS A 184 -2.37 16.37 29.74
CA CYS A 184 -2.36 17.75 29.27
C CYS A 184 -2.66 18.62 30.49
N SER A 185 -1.59 19.16 31.06
CA SER A 185 -1.60 20.25 32.01
C SER A 185 -2.42 21.39 31.41
N ASP A 186 -3.63 21.55 31.93
CA ASP A 186 -4.53 22.67 31.71
C ASP A 186 -3.88 23.90 32.36
N SER A 187 -3.05 24.62 31.62
CA SER A 187 -2.50 25.90 32.05
C SER A 187 -2.60 26.92 30.93
N GLU A 188 -3.62 27.75 31.06
CA GLU A 188 -3.67 29.16 30.67
C GLU A 188 -3.86 29.43 29.17
N MET A 189 -5.05 29.11 28.67
CA MET A 189 -5.62 29.84 27.54
C MET A 189 -6.18 31.17 28.09
N GLU A 190 -5.39 32.23 27.93
CA GLU A 190 -5.74 33.59 28.33
C GLU A 190 -7.04 34.06 27.64
N ASP A 191 -7.92 34.66 28.45
CA ASP A 191 -9.20 35.27 28.08
C ASP A 191 -9.04 36.24 26.89
N TYR A 192 -9.51 35.81 25.72
CA TYR A 192 -9.71 36.72 24.58
C TYR A 192 -11.12 37.33 24.70
N GLU A 193 -11.19 38.50 25.33
CA GLU A 193 -12.38 39.35 25.30
C GLU A 193 -12.65 39.77 23.85
N ALA A 194 -13.69 39.17 23.25
CA ALA A 194 -14.20 39.58 21.95
C ALA A 194 -15.14 40.78 22.16
N ASP A 195 -14.64 41.98 21.87
CA ASP A 195 -15.46 43.17 21.59
C ASP A 195 -16.33 42.89 20.35
N PHE A 196 -17.58 42.47 20.59
CA PHE A 196 -18.63 42.44 19.58
C PHE A 196 -18.97 43.88 19.17
N ILE A 197 -18.59 44.25 17.95
CA ILE A 197 -19.12 45.43 17.27
C ILE A 197 -20.51 45.06 16.76
N ASP A 198 -21.53 45.65 17.38
CA ASP A 198 -22.86 45.79 16.79
C ASP A 198 -22.77 46.84 15.67
N ASP A 199 -22.81 46.40 14.41
CA ASP A 199 -23.17 47.27 13.29
C ASP A 199 -24.40 46.68 12.60
N ASP A 200 -25.50 47.38 12.87
CA ASP A 200 -26.83 47.27 12.32
C ASP A 200 -26.89 47.57 10.80
N GLU A 201 -28.01 47.13 10.22
CA GLU A 201 -28.63 47.62 8.98
C GLU A 201 -28.02 47.23 7.63
N VAL A 202 -28.59 46.17 7.02
CA VAL A 202 -28.85 46.16 5.57
C VAL A 202 -30.30 45.77 5.29
N GLU A 203 -31.06 46.76 4.84
CA GLU A 203 -32.42 46.64 4.33
C GLU A 203 -32.50 45.84 3.01
N SER A 204 -33.60 45.09 2.93
CA SER A 204 -34.37 44.64 1.77
C SER A 204 -33.84 44.85 0.34
N ASN A 205 -33.89 43.78 -0.45
CA ASN A 205 -34.74 43.80 -1.65
C ASN A 205 -35.15 42.39 -2.11
N THR A 206 -36.45 42.15 -2.00
CA THR A 206 -37.25 41.13 -2.71
C THR A 206 -37.31 41.45 -4.20
N VAL A 207 -37.06 40.45 -5.07
CA VAL A 207 -37.75 40.36 -6.37
C VAL A 207 -37.94 38.89 -6.75
N ASP A 208 -39.21 38.50 -6.84
CA ASP A 208 -39.73 37.28 -7.45
C ASP A 208 -39.41 37.20 -8.94
N ASN A 209 -39.24 35.99 -9.48
CA ASN A 209 -39.92 35.62 -10.73
C ASN A 209 -39.95 34.11 -10.94
N ALA A 210 -41.16 33.59 -10.97
CA ALA A 210 -41.53 32.33 -11.61
C ALA A 210 -41.46 32.50 -13.15
N ASP A 211 -41.12 31.45 -13.90
CA ASP A 211 -42.08 30.77 -14.80
C ASP A 211 -41.45 29.70 -15.72
N THR A 212 -42.13 28.54 -15.74
CA THR A 212 -42.61 27.77 -16.91
C THR A 212 -41.65 27.03 -17.90
N GLN A 213 -41.49 25.73 -17.64
CA GLN A 213 -41.71 24.50 -18.48
C GLN A 213 -41.13 24.34 -19.93
N PRO A 214 -41.45 23.26 -20.70
CA PRO A 214 -40.69 21.99 -20.81
C PRO A 214 -40.34 21.60 -22.26
N ILE A 215 -39.47 20.60 -22.51
CA ILE A 215 -39.38 19.95 -23.85
C ILE A 215 -39.17 18.43 -23.71
N GLU A 216 -40.17 17.66 -24.14
CA GLU A 216 -40.09 16.25 -24.51
C GLU A 216 -39.43 16.07 -25.90
N GLY A 217 -38.79 14.93 -26.13
CA GLY A 217 -38.28 14.56 -27.45
C GLY A 217 -37.69 13.15 -27.51
N THR A 218 -38.56 12.15 -27.56
CA THR A 218 -38.27 10.74 -27.89
C THR A 218 -37.93 10.57 -29.38
N GLN A 219 -36.93 9.75 -29.74
CA GLN A 219 -37.04 8.82 -30.88
C GLN A 219 -35.94 7.74 -30.95
N GLU A 220 -36.42 6.52 -31.23
CA GLU A 220 -35.71 5.26 -31.44
C GLU A 220 -34.98 5.16 -32.79
N SER A 221 -33.97 4.29 -32.89
CA SER A 221 -33.71 3.38 -34.04
C SER A 221 -32.44 2.55 -33.75
N LEU A 222 -32.57 1.26 -33.43
CA LEU A 222 -32.57 0.09 -34.33
C LEU A 222 -31.29 -0.07 -35.20
N SER A 223 -30.52 -1.10 -34.85
CA SER A 223 -29.34 -1.67 -35.53
C SER A 223 -29.67 -2.24 -36.93
N PRO A 224 -28.69 -2.62 -37.79
CA PRO A 224 -28.10 -3.97 -37.67
C PRO A 224 -26.63 -4.18 -38.17
N SER A 225 -25.96 -5.11 -37.47
CA SER A 225 -25.15 -6.26 -37.91
C SER A 225 -24.62 -6.35 -39.36
N SER A 226 -23.31 -6.60 -39.52
CA SER A 226 -22.71 -7.72 -40.30
C SER A 226 -21.17 -7.63 -40.29
N ASN A 227 -20.38 -8.62 -40.67
CA ASN A 227 -20.27 -10.06 -40.41
C ASN A 227 -18.91 -10.47 -41.04
N LYS A 228 -18.14 -11.34 -40.38
CA LYS A 228 -17.14 -12.29 -40.95
C LYS A 228 -15.91 -11.80 -41.74
N ASN A 229 -14.72 -12.23 -41.28
CA ASN A 229 -13.85 -13.25 -41.91
C ASN A 229 -12.72 -13.59 -40.90
N SER A 230 -12.53 -14.78 -40.31
CA SER A 230 -12.19 -16.13 -40.82
C SER A 230 -10.89 -16.24 -41.64
N SER A 231 -9.80 -16.70 -41.01
CA SER A 231 -8.87 -17.77 -41.44
C SER A 231 -7.61 -17.74 -40.54
N ILE A 232 -7.37 -18.75 -39.70
CA ILE A 232 -6.67 -20.03 -39.98
C ILE A 232 -5.21 -19.81 -40.41
N GLY A 233 -4.29 -20.16 -39.50
CA GLY A 233 -2.85 -20.23 -39.77
C GLY A 233 -2.12 -21.07 -38.71
N ARG A 234 -2.42 -22.37 -38.67
CA ARG A 234 -1.57 -23.38 -38.00
C ARG A 234 -0.25 -23.51 -38.77
N ARG A 235 0.89 -23.48 -38.07
CA ARG A 235 2.09 -24.22 -38.48
C ARG A 235 2.87 -24.71 -37.27
N SER A 236 2.88 -26.03 -37.13
CA SER A 236 3.81 -26.80 -36.31
C SER A 236 4.95 -27.31 -37.19
N SER A 237 6.18 -27.27 -36.66
CA SER A 237 7.29 -28.20 -36.97
C SER A 237 8.42 -27.85 -35.99
N SER A 238 8.63 -28.60 -34.91
CA SER A 238 9.45 -29.83 -34.87
C SER A 238 10.89 -29.58 -35.30
N GLY A 239 11.78 -29.47 -34.31
CA GLY A 239 13.22 -29.32 -34.45
C GLY A 239 13.91 -30.22 -33.42
N THR A 240 14.43 -31.32 -33.95
CA THR A 240 15.04 -32.49 -33.33
C THR A 240 16.26 -32.20 -32.45
N VAL A 241 16.34 -32.90 -31.32
CA VAL A 241 17.55 -33.12 -30.51
C VAL A 241 18.40 -34.21 -31.18
N ALA A 242 19.71 -33.98 -31.30
CA ALA A 242 20.68 -35.05 -31.54
C ALA A 242 22.06 -34.71 -30.95
N PHE A 243 22.45 -35.54 -29.98
CA PHE A 243 23.76 -35.79 -29.34
C PHE A 243 24.42 -34.69 -28.49
#